data_AF-A0ABD0QEP5-F1
#
_entry.id   AF-A0ABD0QEP5-F1
#
_cell.length_a   1.000
_cell.length_b   1.000
_cell.length_c   1.000
_cell.angle_alpha   90.00
_cell.angle_beta   90.00
_cell.angle_gamma   90.00
#
_symmetry.space_group_name_H-M   'P 1'
#
loop_
_entity.id
_entity.type
_entity.pdbx_description
1 polymer ?
#
loop_
_entity_poly.entity_id
_entity_poly.type
_entity_poly.pdbx_seq_one_letter_code
_entity_poly.pdbx_strand_id
1 'polypeptide(L)'
;YDLGMENRDATDDKVTIEAAEAVRRYNVGIKCATITPDEKRVEEFKLKKMWRSPNGTIRNILGGTVFREAIICKNIPRLVPGWIKPIIIGRHAHGDQ
;
A
#
# COMPACT_ATOMS: atom_id res chain seq x y z
N TYR A 1 -3.99 8.56 -11.10
CA TYR A 1 -2.81 7.70 -11.31
C TYR A 1 -3.27 6.26 -11.32
N ASP A 2 -3.17 5.59 -12.46
CA ASP A 2 -3.49 4.17 -12.54
C ASP A 2 -2.29 3.34 -12.06
N LEU A 3 -2.45 2.69 -10.90
CA LEU A 3 -1.43 1.83 -10.30
C LEU A 3 -1.71 0.33 -10.55
N GLY A 4 -2.58 0.02 -11.51
CA GLY A 4 -2.82 -1.34 -12.00
C GLY A 4 -1.54 -1.98 -12.54
N MET A 5 -1.46 -3.31 -12.47
CA MET A 5 -0.22 -4.03 -12.79
C MET A 5 0.27 -3.76 -14.23
N GLU A 6 -0.63 -3.79 -15.20
CA GLU A 6 -0.31 -3.57 -16.62
C GLU A 6 0.21 -2.14 -16.86
N ASN A 7 -0.44 -1.13 -16.27
CA ASN A 7 0.02 0.26 -16.44
C ASN A 7 1.36 0.52 -15.73
N ARG A 8 1.57 -0.11 -14.57
CA ARG A 8 2.88 -0.08 -13.91
C ARG A 8 3.95 -0.71 -14.77
N ASP A 9 3.69 -1.86 -15.36
CA ASP A 9 4.65 -2.53 -16.24
C ASP A 9 4.93 -1.70 -17.52
N ALA A 10 3.88 -1.15 -18.14
CA ALA A 10 3.97 -0.30 -19.32
C ALA A 10 4.82 0.96 -19.08
N THR A 11 4.72 1.56 -17.89
CA THR A 11 5.42 2.81 -17.53
C THR A 11 6.76 2.59 -16.83
N ASP A 12 7.26 1.35 -16.78
CA ASP A 12 8.44 0.96 -16.02
C ASP A 12 8.38 1.39 -14.54
N ASP A 13 7.18 1.32 -13.98
CA ASP A 13 6.78 1.73 -12.63
C ASP A 13 6.94 3.24 -12.31
N LYS A 14 7.16 4.08 -13.34
CA LYS A 14 7.23 5.55 -13.17
C LYS A 14 5.93 6.12 -12.62
N VAL A 15 4.76 5.57 -13.01
CA VAL A 15 3.45 6.01 -12.52
C VAL A 15 3.33 5.94 -11.00
N THR A 16 4.03 5.00 -10.35
CA THR A 16 4.04 4.87 -8.88
C THR A 16 4.81 6.02 -8.22
N ILE A 17 5.92 6.44 -8.81
CA ILE A 17 6.73 7.58 -8.33
C ILE A 17 5.94 8.88 -8.54
N GLU A 18 5.37 9.06 -9.72
CA GLU A 18 4.55 10.23 -10.06
C GLU A 18 3.33 10.36 -9.13
N ALA A 19 2.69 9.25 -8.78
CA ALA A 19 1.59 9.23 -7.81
C ALA A 19 2.06 9.68 -6.41
N ALA A 20 3.23 9.21 -5.95
CA ALA A 20 3.79 9.62 -4.67
C ALA A 20 4.12 11.13 -4.65
N GLU A 21 4.73 11.63 -5.72
CA GLU A 21 5.05 13.06 -5.89
C GLU A 21 3.80 13.94 -5.92
N ALA A 22 2.72 13.45 -6.54
CA ALA A 22 1.44 14.14 -6.52
C ALA A 22 0.87 14.24 -5.11
N VAL A 23 0.91 13.15 -4.34
CA VAL A 23 0.48 13.17 -2.94
C VAL A 23 1.36 14.11 -2.12
N ARG A 24 2.67 14.15 -2.35
CA ARG A 24 3.58 15.10 -1.70
C ARG A 24 3.20 16.56 -2.00
N ARG A 25 2.79 16.85 -3.23
CA ARG A 25 2.37 18.19 -3.67
C ARG A 25 0.99 18.59 -3.15
N TYR A 26 0.04 17.66 -3.13
CA TYR A 26 -1.37 17.92 -2.81
C TYR A 26 -1.79 17.46 -1.40
N ASN A 27 -0.86 16.94 -0.61
CA ASN A 27 -0.96 16.49 0.78
C ASN A 27 -1.81 15.25 1.05
N VAL A 28 -2.90 15.04 0.30
CA VAL A 28 -3.86 13.96 0.56
C VAL A 28 -3.95 13.02 -0.63
N GLY A 29 -3.90 11.71 -0.36
CA GLY A 29 -4.08 10.66 -1.36
C GLY A 29 -4.97 9.54 -0.84
N ILE A 30 -5.80 9.00 -1.73
CA ILE A 30 -6.54 7.76 -1.51
C ILE A 30 -6.06 6.72 -2.52
N LYS A 31 -5.83 5.50 -2.07
CA LYS A 31 -5.21 4.45 -2.88
C LYS A 31 -5.99 3.15 -2.79
N CYS A 32 -6.25 2.55 -3.95
CA CYS A 32 -6.77 1.18 -4.04
C CYS A 32 -5.67 0.14 -3.74
N ALA A 33 -6.07 -1.07 -3.35
CA ALA A 33 -5.14 -2.19 -3.19
C ALA A 33 -4.48 -2.52 -4.54
N THR A 34 -3.20 -2.92 -4.49
CA THR A 34 -2.39 -3.17 -5.69
C THR A 34 -1.57 -4.44 -5.51
N ILE A 35 -1.35 -5.17 -6.59
CA ILE A 35 -0.53 -6.38 -6.61
C ILE A 35 0.95 -5.99 -6.42
N THR A 36 1.64 -6.71 -5.53
CA THR A 36 3.11 -6.80 -5.53
C THR A 36 3.42 -8.14 -6.19
N PRO A 37 4.05 -8.16 -7.38
CA PRO A 37 4.19 -9.39 -8.14
C PRO A 37 5.22 -10.31 -7.48
N ASP A 38 4.87 -11.59 -7.41
CA ASP A 38 5.80 -12.71 -7.20
C ASP A 38 6.11 -13.37 -8.56
N GLU A 39 6.86 -14.47 -8.58
CA GLU A 39 7.20 -15.19 -9.81
C GLU A 39 5.96 -15.61 -10.60
N LYS A 40 4.91 -16.06 -9.91
CA LYS A 40 3.65 -16.47 -10.54
C LYS A 40 2.94 -15.30 -11.20
N ARG A 41 2.90 -14.13 -10.54
CA ARG A 41 2.31 -12.91 -11.12
C ARG A 41 3.13 -12.38 -12.30
N VAL A 42 4.45 -12.55 -12.30
CA VAL A 42 5.29 -12.21 -13.46
C VAL A 42 4.89 -13.06 -14.67
N GLU A 43 4.69 -14.36 -14.49
CA GLU A 43 4.24 -15.26 -15.57
C GLU A 43 2.79 -14.97 -16.01
N GLU A 44 1.87 -14.82 -15.05
CA GLU A 44 0.45 -14.58 -15.31
C GLU A 44 0.20 -13.31 -16.13
N PHE A 45 0.88 -12.21 -15.76
CA PHE A 45 0.72 -10.91 -16.42
C PHE A 45 1.77 -10.64 -17.50
N LYS A 46 2.69 -11.59 -17.75
CA LYS A 46 3.81 -11.44 -18.70
C LYS A 46 4.63 -10.16 -18.47
N LEU A 47 4.97 -9.91 -17.21
CA LEU A 47 5.64 -8.68 -16.79
C LEU A 47 7.09 -8.62 -17.29
N LYS A 48 7.59 -7.42 -17.57
CA LYS A 48 9.00 -7.20 -17.93
C LYS A 48 9.94 -7.67 -16.81
N LYS A 49 9.53 -7.50 -15.55
CA LYS A 49 10.25 -7.96 -14.35
C LYS A 49 9.36 -7.96 -13.12
N MET A 50 9.88 -8.51 -12.02
CA MET A 50 9.27 -8.41 -10.70
C MET A 50 9.40 -6.98 -10.15
N TRP A 51 8.35 -6.18 -10.31
CA TRP A 51 8.30 -4.80 -9.81
C TRP A 51 8.22 -4.75 -8.28
N ARG A 52 8.78 -3.69 -7.68
CA ARG A 52 8.70 -3.46 -6.23
C ARG A 52 7.26 -3.20 -5.79
N SER A 53 6.97 -3.29 -4.50
CA SER A 53 5.63 -2.97 -3.98
C SER A 53 5.32 -1.48 -4.15
N PRO A 54 4.17 -1.08 -4.76
CA PRO A 54 3.75 0.32 -4.82
C PRO A 54 3.67 0.97 -3.45
N ASN A 55 3.16 0.21 -2.47
CA ASN A 55 3.05 0.68 -1.10
C ASN A 55 4.44 0.96 -0.51
N GLY A 56 5.45 0.13 -0.81
CA GLY A 56 6.84 0.35 -0.39
C GLY A 56 7.43 1.60 -1.04
N THR A 57 7.30 1.74 -2.35
CA THR A 57 7.80 2.90 -3.11
C THR A 57 7.19 4.21 -2.60
N ILE A 58 5.86 4.29 -2.47
CA ILE A 58 5.16 5.49 -1.99
C ILE A 58 5.60 5.85 -0.56
N ARG A 59 5.70 4.86 0.34
CA ARG A 59 6.13 5.08 1.74
C ARG A 59 7.58 5.57 1.82
N ASN A 60 8.49 5.07 0.98
CA ASN A 60 9.87 5.53 0.95
C ASN A 60 10.00 6.98 0.45
N ILE A 61 9.12 7.42 -0.46
CA ILE A 61 9.12 8.79 -0.98
C ILE A 61 8.46 9.78 0.00
N LEU A 62 7.31 9.40 0.59
CA LEU A 62 6.56 10.28 1.49
C LEU A 62 7.10 10.26 2.93
N GLY A 63 7.73 9.16 3.34
CA GLY A 63 8.08 8.91 4.73
C GLY A 63 6.87 8.67 5.64
N GLY A 64 7.13 8.59 6.96
CA GLY A 64 6.11 8.61 8.00
C GLY A 64 5.79 7.26 8.65
N THR A 65 4.63 7.22 9.30
CA THR A 65 4.14 6.07 10.09
C THR A 65 2.79 5.64 9.54
N VAL A 66 2.62 4.33 9.34
CA VAL A 66 1.31 3.77 8.97
C VAL A 66 0.53 3.49 10.23
N PHE A 67 -0.63 4.14 10.38
CA PHE A 67 -1.58 3.84 11.44
C PHE A 67 -2.65 2.87 10.92
N ARG A 68 -2.94 1.83 11.69
CA ARG A 68 -4.02 0.88 11.43
C ARG A 68 -5.00 0.90 12.58
N GLU A 69 -6.26 1.13 12.26
CA GLU A 69 -7.37 1.13 13.20
C GLU A 69 -8.45 0.15 12.72
N ALA A 70 -9.01 -0.61 13.66
CA ALA A 70 -10.11 -1.52 13.36
C ALA A 70 -11.44 -0.75 13.32
N ILE A 71 -12.26 -1.02 12.31
CA ILE A 71 -13.65 -0.56 12.26
C ILE A 71 -14.47 -1.47 13.20
N ILE A 72 -15.02 -0.91 14.28
CA ILE A 72 -15.80 -1.68 15.25
C ILE A 72 -17.29 -1.66 14.88
N CYS A 73 -17.86 -2.84 14.65
CA CYS A 73 -19.29 -3.03 14.41
C CYS A 73 -19.97 -3.62 15.65
N LYS A 74 -21.08 -3.02 16.08
CA LYS A 74 -21.81 -3.45 17.30
C LYS A 74 -22.30 -4.90 17.25
N ASN A 75 -22.63 -5.39 16.05
CA ASN A 75 -23.19 -6.71 15.80
C ASN A 75 -22.12 -7.78 15.50
N ILE A 76 -20.83 -7.45 15.53
CA ILE A 76 -19.74 -8.41 15.28
C ILE A 76 -19.01 -8.67 16.61
N PRO A 77 -19.06 -9.91 17.16
CA PRO A 77 -18.40 -10.23 18.41
C PRO A 77 -16.87 -10.21 18.25
N ARG A 78 -16.18 -9.91 19.35
CA ARG A 78 -14.72 -9.81 19.39
C ARG A 78 -14.11 -11.08 19.98
N LEU A 79 -13.00 -11.53 19.39
CA LEU A 79 -12.31 -12.75 19.83
C LEU A 79 -11.59 -12.59 21.17
N VAL A 80 -11.08 -11.39 21.46
CA VAL A 80 -10.37 -11.09 22.71
C VAL A 80 -11.33 -10.46 23.70
N PRO A 81 -11.67 -11.13 24.82
CA PRO A 81 -12.52 -10.57 25.86
C PRO A 81 -11.95 -9.27 26.44
N GLY A 82 -12.82 -8.31 26.75
CA GLY A 82 -12.42 -7.02 27.36
C GLY A 82 -11.92 -5.96 26.38
N TRP A 83 -11.66 -6.28 25.11
CA TRP A 83 -11.31 -5.28 24.09
C TRP A 83 -12.53 -4.47 23.68
N ILE A 84 -12.86 -3.42 24.43
CA ILE A 84 -14.06 -2.60 24.20
C ILE A 84 -13.85 -1.40 23.27
N LYS A 85 -12.61 -0.90 23.14
CA LYS A 85 -12.22 0.26 22.32
C LYS A 85 -11.25 -0.17 21.20
N PRO A 86 -11.11 0.62 20.10
CA PRO A 86 -10.11 0.34 19.07
C PRO A 86 -8.70 0.35 19.65
N ILE A 87 -7.86 -0.55 19.15
CA ILE A 87 -6.42 -0.54 19.38
C ILE A 87 -5.79 -0.08 18.07
N ILE A 88 -5.02 1.02 18.13
CA ILE A 88 -4.35 1.59 16.96
C ILE A 88 -2.91 1.11 16.93
N ILE A 89 -2.50 0.53 15.81
CA ILE A 89 -1.13 0.09 15.59
C ILE A 89 -0.40 1.12 14.73
N GLY A 90 0.59 1.79 15.31
CA GLY A 90 1.53 2.65 14.59
C GLY A 90 2.75 1.84 14.13
N ARG A 91 2.89 1.64 12.82
CA ARG A 91 4.04 0.96 12.22
C ARG A 91 4.97 1.99 11.60
N HIS A 92 6.22 2.05 12.07
CA HIS A 92 7.28 2.79 11.38
C HIS A 92 7.45 2.25 9.96
N ALA A 93 7.36 3.13 8.97
CA ALA A 93 7.28 2.75 7.57
C ALA A 93 8.61 2.81 6.81
N HIS A 94 9.72 3.08 7.50
CA HIS A 94 11.02 3.35 6.90
C HIS A 94 12.12 2.45 7.47
N GLY A 95 13.09 2.06 6.64
CA GLY A 95 14.41 1.59 7.08
C GLY A 95 14.57 0.08 7.34
N ASP A 96 13.50 -0.67 7.56
CA ASP A 96 13.61 -2.08 8.00
C ASP A 96 13.19 -3.08 6.89
N GLN A 97 13.78 -4.29 6.93
CA GLN A 97 13.68 -5.38 5.92
C GLN A 97 12.26 -5.78 5.51
#